data_AF-A0A3S4FVD4-F1
#
_entry.id   AF-A0A3S4FVD4-F1
#
_cell.length_a   1.000
_cell.length_b   1.000
_cell.length_c   1.000
_cell.angle_alpha   90.00
_cell.angle_beta   90.00
_cell.angle_gamma   90.00
#
_symmetry.space_group_name_H-M   'P 1'
#
loop_
_entity.id
_entity.type
_entity.pdbx_description
1 polymer ?
#
loop_
_entity_poly.entity_id
_entity_poly.type
_entity_poly.pdbx_seq_one_letter_code
_entity_poly.pdbx_strand_id
1 'polypeptide(L)'
;MISLRIISRLLEYPDQALWQGKAELLAALNEANELSSMQQVALGAAIRWRCAGRLLDAQAEYTGLFDRGRSTSLLLFEHVHGESRDRGQAMINLLEHYRQAGLQLNSYELPDHLPLFLDFLSMSSPKDAQEWLASIAPILALLGARLHQAQQRLCPAVRSTDPAFRQPGPQSESVAESA
;
A
#
# COMPACT_ATOMS: atom_id res chain seq x y z
N MET A 1 -12.41 5.99 8.26
CA MET A 1 -11.16 5.56 8.91
C MET A 1 -10.01 6.43 8.43
N ILE A 2 -9.31 7.12 9.34
CA ILE A 2 -8.24 8.08 9.01
C ILE A 2 -7.04 7.34 8.41
N SER A 3 -6.69 6.20 8.99
CA SER A 3 -5.57 5.35 8.55
C SER A 3 -5.65 4.97 7.07
N LEU A 4 -6.83 4.60 6.57
CA LEU A 4 -7.03 4.22 5.16
C LEU A 4 -6.83 5.40 4.20
N ARG A 5 -7.29 6.60 4.59
CA ARG A 5 -7.06 7.84 3.84
C ARG A 5 -5.58 8.19 3.74
N ILE A 6 -4.85 8.05 4.85
CA ILE A 6 -3.40 8.25 4.86
C ILE A 6 -2.71 7.27 3.91
N ILE A 7 -3.03 5.97 4.01
CA ILE A 7 -2.42 4.94 3.16
C ILE A 7 -2.75 5.18 1.69
N SER A 8 -4.00 5.51 1.37
CA SER A 8 -4.44 5.90 0.03
C SER A 8 -3.53 7.00 -0.54
N ARG A 9 -3.37 8.11 0.22
CA ARG A 9 -2.57 9.26 -0.20
C ARG A 9 -1.08 8.94 -0.36
N LEU A 10 -0.53 7.99 0.39
CA LEU A 10 0.88 7.56 0.26
C LEU A 10 1.12 6.68 -0.98
N LEU A 11 0.08 5.99 -1.45
CA LEU A 11 0.11 5.10 -2.63
C LEU A 11 -0.21 5.84 -3.93
N GLU A 12 -0.62 7.11 -3.87
CA GLU A 12 -0.76 7.94 -5.06
C GLU A 12 0.61 8.39 -5.63
N TYR A 13 0.58 8.85 -6.88
CA TYR A 13 1.74 9.48 -7.50
C TYR A 13 2.19 10.66 -6.63
N PRO A 14 3.47 10.72 -6.22
CA PRO A 14 3.92 11.75 -5.31
C PRO A 14 3.91 13.10 -6.02
N ASP A 15 3.22 14.06 -5.41
CA ASP A 15 3.10 15.42 -5.90
C ASP A 15 3.57 16.43 -4.84
N GLN A 16 3.53 17.70 -5.21
CA GLN A 16 3.92 18.79 -4.32
C GLN A 16 3.02 18.88 -3.08
N ALA A 17 1.73 18.57 -3.23
CA ALA A 17 0.75 18.62 -2.16
C ALA A 17 1.02 17.54 -1.10
N LEU A 18 1.39 16.33 -1.48
CA LEU A 18 1.83 15.27 -0.57
C LEU A 18 3.10 15.70 0.16
N TRP A 19 4.07 16.28 -0.56
CA TRP A 19 5.34 16.72 0.04
C TRP A 19 5.15 17.81 1.10
N GLN A 20 4.29 18.79 0.81
CA GLN A 20 3.98 19.88 1.74
C GLN A 20 3.05 19.43 2.87
N GLY A 21 2.14 18.50 2.58
CA GLY A 21 1.16 17.95 3.53
C GLY A 21 1.71 16.92 4.52
N LYS A 22 3.02 16.65 4.52
CA LYS A 22 3.65 15.66 5.44
C LYS A 22 3.29 15.91 6.91
N ALA A 23 3.32 17.16 7.35
CA ALA A 23 3.00 17.51 8.74
C ALA A 23 1.52 17.23 9.07
N GLU A 24 0.62 17.54 8.14
CA GLU A 24 -0.82 17.28 8.27
C GLU A 24 -1.10 15.78 8.32
N LEU A 25 -0.42 14.96 7.50
CA LEU A 25 -0.55 13.50 7.55
C LEU A 25 -0.13 12.93 8.92
N LEU A 26 0.97 13.44 9.48
CA LEU A 26 1.42 13.02 10.82
C LEU A 26 0.47 13.49 11.93
N ALA A 27 -0.12 14.68 11.78
CA ALA A 27 -1.13 15.18 12.72
C ALA A 27 -2.41 14.32 12.66
N ALA A 28 -2.93 14.06 11.46
CA ALA A 28 -4.08 13.19 11.26
C ALA A 28 -3.83 11.78 11.81
N LEU A 29 -2.61 11.25 11.68
CA LEU A 29 -2.25 9.96 12.25
C LEU A 29 -2.40 9.92 13.78
N ASN A 30 -2.12 11.02 14.47
CA ASN A 30 -2.30 11.10 15.93
C ASN A 30 -3.78 11.09 16.34
N GLU A 31 -4.68 11.46 15.43
CA GLU A 31 -6.13 11.42 15.64
C GLU A 31 -6.74 10.05 15.28
N ALA A 32 -5.96 9.15 14.67
CA ALA A 32 -6.40 7.81 14.27
C ALA A 32 -6.48 6.84 15.46
N ASN A 33 -7.63 6.82 16.12
CA ASN A 33 -7.92 5.96 17.27
C ASN A 33 -8.14 4.48 16.89
N GLU A 34 -8.28 4.16 15.61
CA GLU A 34 -8.47 2.78 15.13
C GLU A 34 -7.17 1.95 15.08
N LEU A 35 -6.02 2.57 15.34
CA LEU A 35 -4.70 1.93 15.25
C LEU A 35 -4.12 1.66 16.65
N SER A 36 -3.46 0.51 16.80
CA SER A 36 -2.59 0.26 17.95
C SER A 36 -1.36 1.19 17.90
N SER A 37 -0.72 1.42 19.06
CA SER A 37 0.50 2.25 19.13
C SER A 37 1.61 1.75 18.19
N MET A 38 1.74 0.43 18.03
CA MET A 38 2.72 -0.16 17.10
C MET A 38 2.40 0.19 15.64
N GLN A 39 1.13 0.12 15.25
CA GLN A 39 0.68 0.48 13.90
C GLN A 39 0.83 1.98 13.62
N GLN A 40 0.53 2.84 14.61
CA GLN A 40 0.77 4.28 14.49
C GLN A 40 2.25 4.59 14.28
N VAL A 41 3.15 3.96 15.05
CA VAL A 41 4.60 4.13 14.86
C VAL A 41 5.05 3.69 13.47
N ALA A 42 4.59 2.53 13.01
CA ALA A 42 4.93 1.98 11.70
C ALA A 42 4.45 2.89 10.56
N LEU A 43 3.19 3.32 10.59
CA LEU A 43 2.62 4.21 9.57
C LEU A 43 3.30 5.59 9.60
N GLY A 44 3.62 6.11 10.79
CA GLY A 44 4.37 7.35 10.94
C GLY A 44 5.78 7.27 10.37
N ALA A 45 6.46 6.12 10.51
CA ALA A 45 7.74 5.87 9.87
C ALA A 45 7.61 5.82 8.34
N ALA A 46 6.56 5.16 7.82
CA ALA A 46 6.28 5.12 6.39
C ALA A 46 6.03 6.52 5.79
N ILE A 47 5.23 7.38 6.44
CA ILE A 47 5.03 8.78 6.01
C ILE A 47 6.36 9.52 5.94
N ARG A 48 7.18 9.40 7.00
CA ARG A 48 8.48 10.08 7.07
C ARG A 48 9.44 9.61 5.99
N TRP A 49 9.50 8.31 5.74
CA TRP A 49 10.33 7.70 4.71
C TRP A 49 9.87 8.09 3.31
N ARG A 50 8.56 8.01 3.03
CA ARG A 50 7.96 8.33 1.74
C ARG A 50 8.20 9.79 1.35
N CYS A 51 8.11 10.70 2.31
CA CYS A 51 8.33 12.13 2.13
C CYS A 51 9.76 12.54 2.55
N ALA A 52 10.75 11.67 2.37
CA ALA A 52 12.16 11.98 2.56
C ALA A 52 12.83 12.31 1.21
N GLY A 53 13.85 13.15 1.23
CA GLY A 53 14.61 13.49 0.03
C GLY A 53 13.86 14.39 -0.96
N ARG A 54 14.29 14.35 -2.22
CA ARG A 54 13.73 15.21 -3.28
C ARG A 54 12.49 14.56 -3.89
N LEU A 55 11.46 15.37 -4.15
CA LEU A 55 10.22 14.92 -4.80
C LEU A 55 10.49 14.18 -6.12
N LEU A 56 11.40 14.70 -6.96
CA LEU A 56 11.76 14.07 -8.23
C LEU A 56 12.32 12.65 -8.08
N ASP A 57 13.09 12.38 -7.01
CA ASP A 57 13.62 11.03 -6.77
C ASP A 57 12.49 10.07 -6.41
N ALA A 58 11.55 10.52 -5.57
CA ALA A 58 10.39 9.75 -5.18
C ALA A 58 9.40 9.52 -6.33
N GLN A 59 9.30 10.47 -7.26
CA GLN A 59 8.54 10.32 -8.51
C GLN A 59 9.20 9.28 -9.43
N ALA A 60 10.52 9.32 -9.56
CA ALA A 60 11.26 8.32 -10.32
C ALA A 60 11.14 6.92 -9.72
N GLU A 61 11.22 6.79 -8.39
CA GLU A 61 10.99 5.52 -7.69
C GLU A 61 9.55 5.01 -7.90
N TYR A 62 8.55 5.89 -7.78
CA TYR A 62 7.15 5.53 -8.01
C TYR A 62 6.92 4.94 -9.40
N THR A 63 7.36 5.66 -10.45
CA THR A 63 7.24 5.16 -11.83
C THR A 63 8.01 3.85 -12.03
N GLY A 64 9.17 3.71 -11.38
CA GLY A 64 9.97 2.49 -11.40
C GLY A 64 9.28 1.28 -10.76
N LEU A 65 8.49 1.50 -9.71
CA LEU A 65 7.78 0.46 -8.97
C LEU A 65 6.42 0.12 -9.57
N PHE A 66 5.58 1.11 -9.84
CA PHE A 66 4.16 0.89 -10.14
C PHE A 66 3.85 0.89 -11.64
N ASP A 67 4.60 1.63 -12.46
CA ASP A 67 4.25 1.85 -13.87
C ASP A 67 4.99 0.93 -14.86
N ARG A 68 6.06 0.25 -14.42
CA ARG A 68 6.92 -0.58 -15.29
C ARG A 68 6.44 -2.01 -15.50
N GLY A 69 5.33 -2.44 -14.87
CA GLY A 69 4.79 -3.78 -15.13
C GLY A 69 3.63 -4.21 -14.25
N ARG A 70 2.98 -5.31 -14.67
CA ARG A 70 1.78 -5.87 -14.04
C ARG A 70 2.00 -6.43 -12.63
N SER A 71 3.24 -6.75 -12.26
CA SER A 71 3.54 -7.45 -11.01
C SER A 71 3.22 -6.61 -9.78
N THR A 72 3.46 -5.31 -9.87
CA THR A 72 3.38 -4.33 -8.79
C THR A 72 2.34 -3.25 -9.08
N SER A 73 1.53 -3.43 -10.13
CA SER A 73 0.40 -2.56 -10.46
C SER A 73 -0.51 -2.35 -9.26
N LEU A 74 -1.05 -1.14 -9.09
CA LEU A 74 -2.03 -0.82 -8.06
C LEU A 74 -3.46 -1.19 -8.47
N LEU A 75 -3.66 -1.84 -9.62
CA LEU A 75 -4.97 -2.30 -10.08
C LEU A 75 -5.30 -3.66 -9.47
N LEU A 76 -6.27 -3.68 -8.55
CA LEU A 76 -6.63 -4.87 -7.78
C LEU A 76 -7.01 -6.06 -8.67
N PHE A 77 -7.82 -5.82 -9.72
CA PHE A 77 -8.33 -6.91 -10.55
C PHE A 77 -7.30 -7.45 -11.54
N GLU A 78 -6.22 -6.72 -11.81
CA GLU A 78 -5.12 -7.23 -12.62
C GLU A 78 -4.44 -8.45 -11.95
N HIS A 79 -4.42 -8.49 -10.62
CA HIS A 79 -3.83 -9.60 -9.87
C HIS A 79 -4.74 -10.83 -9.74
N VAL A 80 -6.06 -10.65 -9.89
CA VAL A 80 -7.05 -11.72 -9.69
C VAL A 80 -7.53 -12.30 -11.02
N HIS A 81 -7.88 -11.43 -11.96
CA HIS A 81 -8.58 -11.81 -13.20
C HIS A 81 -7.71 -11.65 -14.46
N GLY A 82 -6.60 -10.91 -14.39
CA GLY A 82 -5.78 -10.62 -15.57
C GLY A 82 -6.60 -9.95 -16.67
N GLU A 83 -6.60 -10.53 -17.88
CA GLU A 83 -7.41 -10.07 -19.02
C GLU A 83 -8.75 -10.82 -19.18
N SER A 84 -9.17 -11.58 -18.17
CA SER A 84 -10.40 -12.38 -18.27
C SER A 84 -11.64 -11.50 -18.36
N ARG A 85 -12.71 -12.04 -18.96
CA ARG A 85 -14.03 -11.39 -19.00
C ARG A 85 -14.58 -11.09 -17.60
N ASP A 86 -14.14 -11.85 -16.59
CA ASP A 86 -14.55 -11.67 -15.20
C ASP A 86 -14.07 -10.32 -14.64
N ARG A 87 -12.95 -9.78 -15.16
CA ARG A 87 -12.49 -8.42 -14.79
C ARG A 87 -13.55 -7.36 -15.09
N GLY A 88 -14.16 -7.44 -16.26
CA GLY A 88 -15.20 -6.49 -16.67
C GLY A 88 -16.42 -6.54 -15.75
N GLN A 89 -16.86 -7.75 -15.37
CA GLN A 89 -17.97 -7.93 -14.44
C GLN A 89 -17.63 -7.43 -13.03
N ALA A 90 -16.41 -7.69 -12.54
CA ALA A 90 -15.93 -7.21 -11.25
C ALA A 90 -15.90 -5.67 -11.20
N MET A 91 -15.47 -5.00 -12.28
CA MET A 91 -15.51 -3.54 -12.39
C MET A 91 -16.94 -2.99 -12.32
N ILE A 92 -17.89 -3.61 -13.03
CA ILE A 92 -19.31 -3.20 -12.99
C ILE A 92 -19.87 -3.33 -11.58
N ASN A 93 -19.61 -4.46 -10.91
CA ASN A 93 -20.08 -4.69 -9.55
C ASN A 93 -19.49 -3.67 -8.56
N LEU A 94 -18.19 -3.37 -8.67
CA LEU A 94 -17.53 -2.38 -7.82
C LEU A 94 -18.07 -0.96 -8.05
N LEU A 95 -18.31 -0.57 -9.31
CA LEU A 95 -18.94 0.71 -9.64
C LEU A 95 -20.34 0.84 -9.04
N GLU A 96 -21.10 -0.24 -9.00
CA GLU A 96 -22.42 -0.24 -8.39
C GLU A 96 -22.34 -0.01 -6.88
N HIS A 97 -21.37 -0.62 -6.19
CA HIS A 97 -21.12 -0.33 -4.77
C HIS A 97 -20.73 1.12 -4.51
N TYR A 98 -19.92 1.73 -5.38
CA TYR A 98 -19.59 3.15 -5.29
C TYR A 98 -20.82 4.03 -5.43
N ARG A 99 -21.68 3.75 -6.42
CA ARG A 99 -22.94 4.48 -6.60
C ARG A 99 -23.88 4.37 -5.41
N GLN A 100 -24.01 3.17 -4.83
CA GLN A 100 -24.84 2.94 -3.64
C GLN A 100 -24.36 3.74 -2.43
N ALA A 101 -23.06 3.99 -2.33
CA ALA A 101 -22.48 4.85 -1.31
C ALA A 101 -22.49 6.35 -1.67
N GLY A 102 -23.05 6.72 -2.83
CA GLY A 102 -23.09 8.11 -3.30
C GLY A 102 -21.79 8.62 -3.92
N LEU A 103 -20.80 7.75 -4.16
CA LEU A 103 -19.55 8.11 -4.83
C LEU A 103 -19.74 8.07 -6.35
N GLN A 104 -19.49 9.20 -7.02
CA GLN A 104 -19.47 9.28 -8.47
C GLN A 104 -18.04 9.42 -8.95
N LEU A 105 -17.53 8.36 -9.58
CA LEU A 105 -16.22 8.42 -10.23
C LEU A 105 -16.29 9.23 -11.51
N ASN A 106 -15.22 9.97 -11.77
CA ASN A 106 -15.01 10.57 -13.07
C ASN A 106 -14.60 9.48 -14.09
N SER A 107 -14.77 9.74 -15.39
CA SER A 107 -14.57 8.73 -16.44
C SER A 107 -13.11 8.28 -16.65
N TYR A 108 -12.16 8.93 -15.96
CA TYR A 108 -10.73 8.69 -16.13
C TYR A 108 -10.14 7.85 -14.99
N GLU A 109 -10.87 7.70 -13.88
CA GLU A 109 -10.44 6.89 -12.74
C GLU A 109 -10.91 5.43 -12.90
N LEU A 110 -9.96 4.51 -12.79
CA LEU A 110 -10.28 3.09 -12.76
C LEU A 110 -10.80 2.72 -11.37
N PRO A 111 -11.98 2.07 -11.27
CA PRO A 111 -12.59 1.76 -9.98
C PRO A 111 -11.74 0.79 -9.15
N ASP A 112 -10.91 -0.05 -9.78
CA ASP A 112 -10.06 -1.02 -9.12
C ASP A 112 -8.67 -0.48 -8.73
N HIS A 113 -8.44 0.83 -8.89
CA HIS A 113 -7.22 1.48 -8.44
C HIS A 113 -7.16 1.51 -6.90
N LEU A 114 -6.16 0.86 -6.31
CA LEU A 114 -6.06 0.65 -4.86
C LEU A 114 -6.16 1.94 -4.03
N PRO A 115 -5.47 3.05 -4.35
CA PRO A 115 -5.66 4.32 -3.64
C PRO A 115 -7.12 4.79 -3.59
N LEU A 116 -7.80 4.77 -4.74
CA LEU A 116 -9.22 5.16 -4.83
C LEU A 116 -10.10 4.23 -4.00
N PHE A 117 -9.84 2.92 -4.09
CA PHE A 117 -10.57 1.92 -3.31
C PHE A 117 -10.40 2.14 -1.79
N LEU A 118 -9.19 2.43 -1.32
CA LEU A 118 -8.93 2.73 0.09
C LEU A 118 -9.58 4.04 0.53
N ASP A 119 -9.62 5.05 -0.34
CA ASP A 119 -10.29 6.32 -0.04
C ASP A 119 -11.80 6.11 0.11
N PHE A 120 -12.41 5.33 -0.79
CA PHE A 120 -13.79 4.88 -0.66
C PHE A 120 -14.03 4.15 0.69
N LEU A 121 -13.20 3.17 1.04
CA LEU A 121 -13.35 2.45 2.31
C LEU A 121 -13.16 3.36 3.53
N SER A 122 -12.43 4.46 3.39
CA SER A 122 -12.26 5.43 4.47
C SER A 122 -13.57 6.15 4.84
N MET A 123 -14.51 6.25 3.89
CA MET A 123 -15.81 6.89 4.06
C MET A 123 -16.90 5.92 4.50
N SER A 124 -16.68 4.62 4.31
CA SER A 124 -17.59 3.54 4.70
C SER A 124 -17.63 3.31 6.21
N SER A 125 -18.64 2.56 6.66
CA SER A 125 -18.68 2.12 8.06
C SER A 125 -17.45 1.24 8.38
N PRO A 126 -16.93 1.26 9.62
CA PRO A 126 -15.76 0.44 9.99
C PRO A 126 -15.96 -1.06 9.70
N LYS A 127 -17.19 -1.55 9.85
CA LYS A 127 -17.54 -2.95 9.58
C LYS A 127 -17.41 -3.27 8.09
N ASP A 128 -18.03 -2.46 7.23
CA ASP A 128 -17.97 -2.68 5.78
C ASP A 128 -16.53 -2.55 5.27
N ALA A 129 -15.79 -1.56 5.79
CA ALA A 129 -14.38 -1.39 5.47
C ALA A 129 -13.55 -2.63 5.82
N GLN A 130 -13.77 -3.24 6.99
CA GLN A 130 -13.09 -4.47 7.40
C GLN A 130 -13.47 -5.67 6.51
N GLU A 131 -14.73 -5.82 6.15
CA GLU A 131 -15.19 -6.90 5.26
C GLU A 131 -14.56 -6.79 3.87
N TRP A 132 -14.53 -5.58 3.31
CA TRP A 132 -13.85 -5.32 2.04
C TRP A 132 -12.35 -5.56 2.14
N LEU A 133 -11.67 -5.07 3.18
CA LEU A 133 -10.24 -5.31 3.40
C LEU A 133 -9.93 -6.80 3.52
N ALA A 134 -10.78 -7.58 4.21
CA ALA A 134 -10.62 -9.02 4.31
C ALA A 134 -10.73 -9.70 2.94
N SER A 135 -11.64 -9.25 2.08
CA SER A 135 -11.80 -9.79 0.72
C SER A 135 -10.57 -9.56 -0.17
N ILE A 136 -9.87 -8.44 -0.01
CA ILE A 136 -8.67 -8.10 -0.79
C ILE A 136 -7.36 -8.44 -0.09
N ALA A 137 -7.39 -8.92 1.16
CA ALA A 137 -6.20 -9.24 1.94
C ALA A 137 -5.20 -10.17 1.22
N PRO A 138 -5.63 -11.22 0.48
CA PRO A 138 -4.71 -12.05 -0.31
C PRO A 138 -3.99 -11.26 -1.41
N ILE A 139 -4.69 -10.31 -2.05
CA ILE A 139 -4.13 -9.45 -3.09
C ILE A 139 -3.10 -8.49 -2.47
N LEU A 140 -3.43 -7.88 -1.34
CA LEU A 140 -2.53 -6.98 -0.62
C LEU A 140 -1.27 -7.70 -0.12
N ALA A 141 -1.40 -8.93 0.38
CA ALA A 141 -0.26 -9.75 0.78
C ALA A 141 0.67 -10.07 -0.39
N LEU A 142 0.10 -10.45 -1.55
CA LEU A 142 0.85 -10.70 -2.77
C LEU A 142 1.57 -9.43 -3.27
N LEU A 143 0.86 -8.31 -3.33
CA LEU A 143 1.41 -7.02 -3.74
C LEU A 143 2.53 -6.58 -2.79
N GLY A 144 2.34 -6.70 -1.48
CA GLY A 144 3.35 -6.38 -0.48
C GLY A 144 4.64 -7.19 -0.65
N ALA A 145 4.52 -8.50 -0.87
CA ALA A 145 5.68 -9.36 -1.12
C ALA A 145 6.43 -8.96 -2.40
N ARG A 146 5.71 -8.62 -3.47
CA ARG A 146 6.31 -8.18 -4.75
C ARG A 146 6.95 -6.81 -4.66
N LEU A 147 6.32 -5.86 -3.96
CA LEU A 147 6.88 -4.53 -3.73
C LEU A 147 8.16 -4.60 -2.92
N HIS A 148 8.20 -5.43 -1.88
CA HIS A 148 9.42 -5.66 -1.11
C HIS A 148 10.56 -6.18 -2.00
N GLN A 149 10.27 -7.17 -2.85
CA GLN A 149 11.27 -7.70 -3.79
C GLN A 149 11.71 -6.67 -4.83
N ALA A 150 10.80 -5.84 -5.34
CA ALA A 150 11.10 -4.78 -6.32
C ALA A 150 11.94 -3.66 -5.70
N GLN A 151 11.59 -3.21 -4.50
CA GLN A 151 12.30 -2.16 -3.76
C GLN A 151 13.75 -2.59 -3.42
N GLN A 152 13.95 -3.86 -3.05
CA GLN A 152 15.28 -4.42 -2.86
C GLN A 152 16.15 -4.37 -4.13
N ARG A 153 15.55 -4.46 -5.32
CA ARG A 153 16.27 -4.38 -6.61
C ARG A 153 16.57 -2.94 -7.00
N LEU A 154 15.63 -2.02 -6.75
CA LEU A 154 15.77 -0.60 -7.12
C LEU A 154 16.75 0.14 -6.20
N CYS A 155 16.79 -0.23 -4.91
CA CYS A 155 17.61 0.44 -3.91
C CYS A 155 18.38 -0.59 -3.06
N PRO A 156 19.59 -1.03 -3.50
CA PRO A 156 20.39 -2.02 -2.75
C PRO A 156 20.80 -1.55 -1.35
N ALA A 157 20.69 -0.26 -1.04
CA ALA A 157 20.95 0.32 0.29
C ALA A 157 19.87 -0.02 1.34
N VAL A 158 18.68 -0.51 0.95
CA VAL A 158 17.61 -0.93 1.89
C VAL A 158 17.88 -2.30 2.53
N ARG A 159 18.97 -3.01 2.14
CA ARG A 159 19.34 -4.33 2.68
C ARG A 159 19.59 -4.39 4.20
N SER A 160 19.82 -3.27 4.88
CA SER A 160 20.36 -3.28 6.25
C SER A 160 19.48 -2.68 7.35
N THR A 161 18.30 -2.12 7.04
CA THR A 161 17.56 -1.26 8.00
C THR A 161 16.18 -1.73 8.40
N ASP A 162 15.71 -2.91 7.94
CA ASP A 162 14.42 -3.44 8.41
C ASP A 162 14.62 -4.47 9.56
N PRO A 163 14.42 -4.09 10.83
CA PRO A 163 14.51 -5.01 11.96
C PRO A 163 13.30 -5.96 12.08
N ALA A 164 12.21 -5.75 11.33
CA ALA A 164 10.99 -6.53 11.48
C ALA A 164 11.07 -7.95 10.88
N PHE A 165 12.07 -8.21 10.04
CA PHE A 165 12.17 -9.49 9.31
C PHE A 165 13.60 -10.06 9.22
N ARG A 166 14.44 -9.83 10.24
CA ARG A 166 15.69 -10.59 10.40
C ARG A 166 15.34 -12.08 10.53
N GLN A 167 15.51 -12.84 9.45
CA GLN A 167 15.55 -14.30 9.50
C GLN A 167 16.60 -14.69 10.57
N PRO A 168 16.29 -15.59 11.51
CA PRO A 168 17.33 -16.15 12.36
C PRO A 168 18.33 -16.84 11.43
N GLY A 169 19.57 -16.35 11.41
CA GLY A 169 20.65 -16.98 10.67
C GLY A 169 20.80 -18.44 11.10
N PRO A 170 21.29 -19.32 10.22
CA PRO A 170 21.42 -20.74 10.53
C PRO A 170 22.27 -20.89 11.80
N GLN A 171 21.74 -21.60 12.78
CA GLN A 171 22.49 -22.01 13.96
C GLN A 171 23.68 -22.82 13.44
N SER A 172 24.88 -22.24 13.55
CA SER A 172 26.11 -22.98 13.37
C SER A 172 26.16 -24.02 14.48
N GLU A 173 25.80 -25.25 14.15
CA GLU A 173 26.09 -26.43 14.97
C GLU A 173 27.59 -26.46 15.22
N SER A 174 27.96 -26.20 16.47
CA SER A 174 29.26 -26.48 17.03
C SER A 174 29.50 -27.98 16.95
N VAL A 175 30.15 -28.43 15.89
CA VAL A 175 30.84 -29.72 15.90
C VAL A 175 32.00 -29.57 16.88
N ALA A 176 31.79 -30.05 18.10
CA ALA A 176 32.86 -30.28 19.06
C ALA A 176 33.73 -31.42 18.51
N GLU A 177 34.84 -31.05 17.89
CA GLU A 177 35.90 -31.98 17.51
C GLU A 177 36.92 -32.05 18.67
N SER A 178 36.98 -33.24 19.23
CA SER A 178 37.91 -33.85 20.19
C SER A 178 39.22 -33.13 20.55
N ALA A 179 39.47 -33.04 21.87
CA ALA A 179 40.75 -33.39 22.49
C ALA A 179 40.50 -33.82 23.95
#